data_AF-A0A061R1K7-F1
#
_entry.id   AF-A0A061R1K7-F1
#
_cell.length_a   1.000
_cell.length_b   1.000
_cell.length_c   1.000
_cell.angle_alpha   90.00
_cell.angle_beta   90.00
_cell.angle_gamma   90.00
#
_symmetry.space_group_name_H-M   'P 1'
#
loop_
_entity.id
_entity.type
_entity.pdbx_description
1 polymer ?
#
loop_
_entity_poly.entity_id
_entity_poly.type
_entity_poly.pdbx_seq_one_letter_code
_entity_poly.pdbx_strand_id
1 'polypeptide(L)'
;QATLEFLDLIISRLERESAWDQAVFNEESAFPSSPSRESPHLRRRTLDYLLFMNSKVLFRTVRKDDSMKSHVPVSVHVNYHNDKHQRMKAVIRRYVKKELSALDEFPDGSVW
;
A
#
# COMPACT_ATOMS: atom_id res chain seq x y z
N GLN A 1 -12.95 10.24 -21.22
CA GLN A 1 -13.81 11.29 -20.64
C GLN A 1 -13.76 11.22 -19.12
N ALA A 2 -14.40 10.25 -18.47
CA ALA A 2 -14.45 10.11 -17.00
C ALA A 2 -13.10 10.14 -16.25
N THR A 3 -12.03 9.58 -16.82
CA THR A 3 -10.68 9.64 -16.21
C THR A 3 -10.13 11.06 -16.16
N LEU A 4 -10.41 11.91 -17.16
CA LEU A 4 -9.94 13.29 -17.19
C LEU A 4 -10.70 14.14 -16.17
N GLU A 5 -12.02 13.98 -16.11
CA GLU A 5 -12.88 14.68 -15.13
C GLU A 5 -12.44 14.39 -13.68
N PHE A 6 -12.07 13.13 -13.38
CA PHE A 6 -11.56 12.78 -12.07
C PHE A 6 -10.20 13.40 -11.75
N LEU A 7 -9.30 13.47 -12.74
CA LEU A 7 -7.99 14.10 -12.57
C LEU A 7 -8.13 15.61 -12.39
N ASP A 8 -9.00 16.27 -13.17
CA ASP A 8 -9.30 17.69 -13.04
C ASP A 8 -9.83 18.02 -11.64
N LEU A 9 -10.68 17.15 -11.08
CA LEU A 9 -11.17 17.27 -9.70
C LEU A 9 -10.03 17.19 -8.68
N ILE A 10 -9.13 16.22 -8.79
CA ILE A 10 -7.98 16.10 -7.90
C ILE A 10 -7.08 17.33 -8.00
N ILE A 11 -6.76 17.78 -9.21
CA ILE A 11 -5.93 18.97 -9.47
C ILE A 11 -6.56 20.19 -8.81
N SER A 12 -7.85 20.42 -9.05
CA SER A 12 -8.58 21.57 -8.48
C SER A 12 -8.55 21.62 -6.94
N ARG A 13 -8.50 20.45 -6.27
CA ARG A 13 -8.36 20.39 -4.81
C ARG A 13 -6.93 20.69 -4.38
N LEU A 14 -5.94 20.09 -5.03
CA LEU A 14 -4.52 20.31 -4.72
C LEU A 14 -4.05 21.75 -4.97
N GLU A 15 -4.68 22.48 -5.89
CA GLU A 15 -4.40 23.90 -6.13
C GLU A 15 -4.95 24.82 -5.03
N ARG A 16 -6.06 24.43 -4.37
CA ARG A 16 -6.73 25.25 -3.36
C ARG A 16 -6.36 24.87 -1.92
N GLU A 17 -5.99 23.61 -1.71
CA GLU A 17 -5.77 23.01 -0.40
C GLU A 17 -4.32 22.56 -0.28
N SER A 18 -3.69 22.83 0.87
CA SER A 18 -2.38 22.24 1.21
C SER A 18 -2.56 20.78 1.64
N ALA A 19 -3.03 19.94 0.73
CA ALA A 19 -3.37 18.54 0.95
C ALA A 19 -2.37 17.59 0.30
N TRP A 20 -2.30 16.36 0.82
CA TRP A 20 -1.48 15.31 0.24
C TRP A 20 -2.23 14.65 -0.93
N ASP A 21 -1.60 14.59 -2.11
CA ASP A 21 -2.15 14.02 -3.35
C ASP A 21 -2.79 12.63 -3.16
N GLN A 22 -2.12 11.73 -2.45
CA GLN A 22 -2.65 10.40 -2.18
C GLN A 22 -3.90 10.43 -1.30
N ALA A 23 -3.97 11.36 -0.34
CA ALA A 23 -5.16 11.52 0.50
C ALA A 23 -6.34 12.05 -0.31
N VAL A 24 -6.12 13.09 -1.12
CA VAL A 24 -7.14 13.66 -2.02
C VAL A 24 -7.66 12.60 -2.99
N PHE A 25 -6.77 11.84 -3.64
CA PHE A 25 -7.16 10.74 -4.53
C PHE A 25 -8.05 9.72 -3.82
N ASN A 26 -7.67 9.29 -2.62
CA ASN A 26 -8.42 8.28 -1.86
C ASN A 26 -9.80 8.79 -1.42
N GLU A 27 -9.86 10.04 -0.97
CA GLU A 27 -11.09 10.73 -0.59
C GLU A 27 -12.05 10.85 -1.77
N GLU A 28 -11.58 11.41 -2.89
CA GLU A 28 -12.39 11.61 -4.09
C GLU A 28 -12.83 10.29 -4.73
N SER A 29 -12.03 9.23 -4.58
CA SER A 29 -12.42 7.87 -4.96
C SER A 29 -13.52 7.27 -4.06
N ALA A 30 -13.64 7.74 -2.82
CA ALA A 30 -14.57 7.21 -1.82
C ALA A 30 -15.86 8.04 -1.66
N PHE A 31 -15.82 9.34 -1.94
CA PHE A 31 -16.94 10.28 -1.80
C PHE A 31 -18.19 10.09 -2.66
N PRO A 32 -18.21 9.32 -3.78
CA PRO A 32 -19.44 9.02 -4.52
C PRO A 32 -20.54 8.30 -3.71
N SER A 33 -20.27 7.97 -2.44
CA SER A 33 -21.26 7.47 -1.48
C SER A 33 -22.17 8.55 -0.86
N SER A 34 -22.06 9.82 -1.28
CA SER A 34 -22.93 10.93 -0.81
C SER A 34 -24.01 11.29 -1.84
N PRO A 35 -25.27 11.57 -1.45
CA PRO A 35 -26.36 11.94 -2.38
C PRO A 35 -26.08 13.20 -3.23
N SER A 36 -25.16 14.06 -2.77
CA SER A 36 -24.84 15.33 -3.42
C SER A 36 -23.66 15.28 -4.39
N ARG A 37 -23.03 14.11 -4.59
CA ARG A 37 -21.85 13.96 -5.46
C ARG A 37 -22.07 12.91 -6.54
N GLU A 38 -21.76 13.29 -7.78
CA GLU A 38 -21.75 12.38 -8.91
C GLU A 38 -20.52 11.48 -8.88
N SER A 39 -20.68 10.22 -9.30
CA SER A 39 -19.59 9.26 -9.32
C SER A 39 -18.63 9.55 -10.47
N PRO A 40 -17.30 9.61 -10.25
CA PRO A 40 -16.29 9.76 -11.30
C PRO A 40 -16.12 8.50 -12.18
N HIS A 41 -17.11 7.58 -12.15
CA HIS A 41 -17.12 6.31 -12.87
C HIS A 41 -15.87 5.43 -12.64
N LEU A 42 -15.24 5.57 -11.48
CA LEU A 42 -14.10 4.76 -11.09
C LEU A 42 -14.53 3.33 -10.78
N ARG A 43 -13.76 2.36 -11.27
CA ARG A 43 -13.88 0.96 -10.86
C ARG A 43 -12.74 0.60 -9.91
N ARG A 44 -13.08 0.28 -8.66
CA ARG A 44 -12.13 -0.23 -7.67
C ARG A 44 -12.05 -1.75 -7.76
N ARG A 45 -10.84 -2.30 -7.75
CA ARG A 45 -10.59 -3.73 -7.53
C ARG A 45 -9.96 -3.91 -6.16
N THR A 46 -10.58 -4.74 -5.32
CA THR A 46 -9.99 -5.12 -4.03
C THR A 46 -9.04 -6.29 -4.28
N LEU A 47 -7.75 -6.09 -3.99
CA LEU A 47 -6.74 -7.13 -4.07
C LEU A 47 -6.71 -7.94 -2.78
N ASP A 48 -6.39 -9.23 -2.88
CA ASP A 48 -6.12 -10.07 -1.71
C ASP A 48 -4.87 -9.53 -0.99
N TYR A 49 -5.04 -9.12 0.26
CA TYR A 49 -3.99 -8.47 1.03
C TYR A 49 -2.86 -9.42 1.45
N LEU A 50 -3.05 -10.74 1.38
CA LEU A 50 -1.98 -11.73 1.56
C LEU A 50 -1.20 -11.94 0.26
N LEU A 51 -1.82 -11.76 -0.91
CA LEU A 51 -1.09 -11.80 -2.18
C LEU A 51 -0.40 -10.46 -2.51
N PHE A 52 -1.03 -9.33 -2.15
CA PHE A 52 -0.56 -7.97 -2.43
C PHE A 52 -0.41 -7.18 -1.12
N MET A 53 0.53 -7.61 -0.28
CA MET A 53 0.67 -7.10 1.08
C MET A 53 1.44 -5.78 1.15
N ASN A 54 1.14 -4.96 2.16
CA ASN A 54 2.02 -3.88 2.58
C ASN A 54 3.03 -4.38 3.63
N SER A 55 4.07 -3.57 3.90
CA SER A 55 5.09 -3.90 4.90
C SER A 55 4.51 -4.17 6.29
N LYS A 56 3.43 -3.49 6.70
CA LYS A 56 2.80 -3.71 8.01
C LYS A 56 2.27 -5.14 8.15
N VAL A 57 1.54 -5.63 7.14
CA VAL A 57 1.02 -7.02 7.11
C VAL A 57 2.18 -8.03 7.16
N LEU A 58 3.24 -7.78 6.38
CA LEU A 58 4.42 -8.63 6.35
C LEU A 58 5.10 -8.71 7.73
N PHE A 59 5.50 -7.56 8.29
CA PHE A 59 6.33 -7.51 9.49
C PHE A 59 5.57 -7.78 10.79
N ARG A 60 4.28 -7.43 10.87
CA ARG A 60 3.50 -7.65 12.11
C ARG A 60 2.79 -8.99 12.15
N THR A 61 2.48 -9.58 11.00
CA THR A 61 1.62 -10.77 10.92
C THR A 61 2.32 -11.90 10.19
N VAL A 62 2.50 -11.80 8.87
CA VAL A 62 2.90 -12.94 8.02
C VAL A 62 4.23 -13.54 8.43
N ARG A 63 5.25 -12.73 8.77
CA ARG A 63 6.57 -13.26 9.15
C ARG A 63 6.58 -14.02 10.48
N LYS A 64 5.62 -13.74 11.36
CA LYS A 64 5.55 -14.30 12.73
C LYS A 64 4.64 -15.52 12.80
N ASP A 65 3.87 -15.77 11.75
CA ASP A 65 2.97 -16.90 11.67
C ASP A 65 3.68 -18.08 11.03
N ASP A 66 3.96 -19.10 11.84
CA ASP A 66 4.63 -20.32 11.42
C ASP A 66 3.86 -21.07 10.32
N SER A 67 2.53 -20.97 10.30
CA SER A 67 1.69 -21.58 9.25
C SER A 67 1.87 -20.90 7.89
N MET A 68 2.36 -19.66 7.88
CA MET A 68 2.55 -18.83 6.69
C MET A 68 4.00 -18.83 6.18
N LYS A 69 4.90 -19.64 6.75
CA LYS A 69 6.33 -19.69 6.34
C LYS A 69 6.54 -20.00 4.86
N SER A 70 5.69 -20.84 4.27
CA SER A 70 5.72 -21.22 2.86
C SER A 70 4.97 -20.26 1.94
N HIS A 71 4.19 -19.32 2.50
CA HIS A 71 3.42 -18.35 1.72
C HIS A 71 4.34 -17.45 0.89
N VAL A 72 3.99 -17.25 -0.38
CA VAL A 72 4.73 -16.38 -1.31
C VAL A 72 3.78 -15.30 -1.83
N PRO A 73 3.97 -14.02 -1.47
CA PRO A 73 3.16 -12.94 -2.03
C PRO A 73 3.51 -12.69 -3.49
N VAL A 74 2.56 -12.13 -4.23
CA VAL A 74 2.77 -11.56 -5.57
C VAL A 74 3.55 -10.25 -5.47
N SER A 75 3.22 -9.40 -4.47
CA SER A 75 3.90 -8.13 -4.26
C SER A 75 3.94 -7.75 -2.78
N VAL A 76 5.01 -7.05 -2.40
CA VAL A 76 5.16 -6.44 -1.08
C VAL A 76 5.43 -4.95 -1.26
N HIS A 77 4.47 -4.11 -0.88
CA HIS A 77 4.65 -2.66 -0.88
C HIS A 77 5.28 -2.20 0.44
N VAL A 78 6.56 -1.83 0.39
CA VAL A 78 7.28 -1.29 1.56
C VAL A 78 7.09 0.22 1.62
N ASN A 79 6.43 0.71 2.68
CA ASN A 79 6.21 2.14 2.88
C ASN A 79 6.41 2.56 4.35
N TYR A 80 6.65 3.85 4.59
CA TYR A 80 6.78 4.46 5.93
C TYR A 80 7.91 3.89 6.82
N HIS A 81 9.03 3.50 6.21
CA HIS A 81 10.24 3.03 6.92
C HIS A 81 11.46 3.90 6.61
N ASN A 82 12.23 4.31 7.63
CA ASN A 82 13.49 5.04 7.44
C ASN A 82 14.52 4.16 6.71
N ASP A 83 14.49 2.86 7.01
CA ASP A 83 15.32 1.79 6.45
C ASP A 83 14.62 1.05 5.29
N LYS A 84 13.74 1.74 4.53
CA LYS A 84 12.95 1.16 3.44
C LYS A 84 13.80 0.39 2.42
N HIS A 85 14.95 0.94 2.04
CA HIS A 85 15.81 0.32 1.04
C HIS A 85 16.38 -1.03 1.53
N GLN A 86 16.83 -1.10 2.78
CA GLN A 86 17.31 -2.34 3.40
C GLN A 86 16.19 -3.38 3.51
N ARG A 87 14.98 -2.96 3.92
CA ARG A 87 13.80 -3.84 3.96
C ARG A 87 13.40 -4.38 2.60
N MET A 88 13.47 -3.56 1.54
CA MET A 88 13.21 -4.03 0.17
C MET A 88 14.22 -5.11 -0.26
N LYS A 89 15.51 -4.91 0.04
CA LYS A 89 16.55 -5.94 -0.21
C LYS A 89 16.25 -7.22 0.57
N ALA A 90 15.83 -7.10 1.82
CA ALA A 90 15.48 -8.23 2.67
C ALA A 90 14.27 -9.02 2.16
N VAL A 91 13.24 -8.34 1.64
CA VAL A 91 12.09 -8.97 0.97
C VAL A 91 12.54 -9.79 -0.23
N ILE A 92 13.46 -9.26 -1.05
CA ILE A 92 14.04 -10.00 -2.18
C ILE A 92 14.78 -11.24 -1.68
N ARG A 93 15.63 -11.10 -0.66
CA ARG A 93 16.32 -12.26 -0.04
C ARG A 93 15.33 -13.31 0.46
N ARG A 94 14.27 -12.90 1.15
CA ARG A 94 13.25 -13.80 1.72
C ARG A 94 12.49 -14.60 0.68
N TYR A 95 12.01 -13.96 -0.37
CA TYR A 95 11.06 -14.58 -1.32
C TYR A 95 11.69 -15.03 -2.63
N VAL A 96 12.72 -14.32 -3.12
CA VAL A 96 13.42 -14.67 -4.36
C VAL A 96 14.59 -15.62 -4.06
N LYS A 97 15.43 -15.27 -3.08
CA LYS A 97 16.59 -16.12 -2.69
C LYS A 97 16.27 -17.21 -1.67
N LYS A 98 15.03 -17.25 -1.18
CA LYS A 98 14.51 -18.25 -0.21
C LYS A 98 15.23 -18.25 1.14
N GLU A 99 15.82 -17.12 1.53
CA GLU A 99 16.47 -16.95 2.85
C GLU A 99 15.40 -16.68 3.94
N LEU A 100 14.98 -17.71 4.67
CA LEU A 100 13.84 -17.63 5.59
C LEU A 100 13.99 -16.57 6.69
N SER A 101 15.21 -16.37 7.20
CA SER A 101 15.53 -15.43 8.28
C SER A 101 15.83 -14.01 7.81
N ALA A 102 15.75 -13.74 6.49
CA ALA A 102 16.18 -12.45 5.94
C ALA A 102 15.42 -11.23 6.48
N LEU A 103 14.25 -11.43 7.10
CA LEU A 103 13.41 -10.38 7.68
C LEU A 103 13.59 -10.21 9.20
N ASP A 104 14.33 -11.10 9.86
CA ASP A 104 14.35 -11.22 11.34
C ASP A 104 15.09 -10.06 12.01
N GLU A 105 16.08 -9.48 11.31
CA GLU A 105 16.86 -8.33 11.79
C GLU A 105 16.02 -7.05 11.97
N PHE A 106 14.85 -6.97 11.32
CA PHE A 106 14.05 -5.77 11.30
C PHE A 106 13.00 -5.72 12.42
N PRO A 107 12.79 -4.57 13.08
CA PRO A 107 11.62 -4.39 13.94
C PRO A 107 10.31 -4.36 13.14
N ASP A 108 9.17 -4.54 13.83
CA ASP A 108 7.82 -4.53 13.25
C ASP A 108 7.47 -3.22 12.52
N GLY A 109 8.05 -2.12 12.97
CA GLY A 109 7.88 -0.78 12.42
C GLY A 109 9.21 -0.03 12.43
N SER A 110 9.17 1.24 12.08
CA SER A 110 10.32 2.13 12.22
C SER A 110 10.62 2.36 13.70
N VAL A 111 11.89 2.29 14.07
CA VAL A 111 12.41 2.76 15.36
C VAL A 111 13.11 4.08 15.07
N TRP A 112 12.79 5.10 15.86
CA TRP A 112 13.33 6.45 15.75
C TRP A 112 14.42 6.66 16.80
#